data_AF-X1G6K4-F1
#
_entry.id   AF-X1G6K4-F1
#
_cell.length_a   1.000
_cell.length_b   1.000
_cell.length_c   1.000
_cell.angle_alpha   90.00
_cell.angle_beta   90.00
_cell.angle_gamma   90.00
#
_symmetry.space_group_name_H-M   'P 1'
#
loop_
_entity.id
_entity.type
_entity.pdbx_description
1 polymer ?
#
loop_
_entity_poly.entity_id
_entity_poly.type
_entity_poly.pdbx_seq_one_letter_code
_entity_poly.pdbx_strand_id
1 'polypeptide(L)'
;TLAKREVYGIVGIDGITGPTEAVILADESADPELIASDLLAQAEHDFLSIPILLTTSPELAKMVKNSIEEQISKLSRPKKYLQNF
;
A
#
# COMPACT_ATOMS: atom_id res chain seq x y z
N THR A 1 15.61 -15.00 2.05
CA THR A 1 16.27 -14.13 3.06
C THR A 1 17.38 -14.83 3.84
N LEU A 2 17.16 -16.01 4.41
CA LEU A 2 18.18 -16.72 5.22
C LEU A 2 19.50 -16.98 4.47
N ALA A 3 19.46 -17.53 3.26
CA ALA A 3 20.69 -17.77 2.48
C ALA A 3 21.47 -16.48 2.14
N LYS A 4 20.77 -15.37 1.81
CA LYS A 4 21.41 -14.06 1.60
C LYS A 4 22.05 -13.53 2.89
N ARG A 5 21.44 -13.77 4.05
CA ARG A 5 22.01 -13.39 5.37
C ARG A 5 23.28 -14.18 5.70
N GLU A 6 23.30 -15.48 5.42
CA GLU A 6 24.45 -16.35 5.71
C GLU A 6 25.71 -15.98 4.90
N VAL A 7 25.55 -15.39 3.72
CA VAL A 7 26.67 -14.99 2.84
C VAL A 7 26.98 -13.49 2.86
N TYR A 8 26.29 -12.73 3.73
CA TYR A 8 26.53 -11.30 3.91
C TYR A 8 27.97 -11.05 4.39
N GLY A 9 28.72 -10.24 3.64
CA GLY A 9 30.14 -9.94 3.93
C GLY A 9 31.14 -10.92 3.29
N ILE A 10 30.68 -12.03 2.69
CA ILE A 10 31.52 -12.97 1.92
C ILE A 10 31.36 -12.72 0.42
N VAL A 11 30.16 -12.38 -0.02
CA VAL A 11 29.85 -11.98 -1.40
C VAL A 11 29.03 -10.70 -1.41
N GLY A 12 29.09 -9.94 -2.50
CA GLY A 12 28.23 -8.77 -2.67
C GLY A 12 26.76 -9.19 -2.74
N ILE A 13 25.93 -8.63 -1.87
CA ILE A 13 24.48 -8.77 -1.93
C ILE A 13 23.81 -7.40 -1.89
N ASP A 14 22.71 -7.28 -2.62
CA ASP A 14 21.97 -6.01 -2.82
C ASP A 14 21.30 -5.49 -1.53
N GLY A 15 21.09 -6.38 -0.54
CA GLY A 15 20.43 -6.09 0.73
C GLY A 15 19.54 -7.23 1.22
N ILE A 16 19.06 -7.08 2.46
CA ILE A 16 17.99 -7.92 3.03
C ILE A 16 16.68 -7.16 2.84
N THR A 17 15.83 -7.63 1.93
CA THR A 17 14.55 -6.96 1.63
C THR A 17 13.55 -7.18 2.76
N GLY A 18 13.01 -6.07 3.30
CA GLY A 18 11.86 -6.05 4.21
C GLY A 18 10.53 -5.96 3.45
N PRO A 19 9.39 -5.93 4.15
CA PRO A 19 8.08 -5.69 3.52
C PRO A 19 8.08 -4.33 2.80
N THR A 20 7.25 -4.21 1.77
CA THR A 20 7.16 -2.96 1.00
C THR A 20 6.26 -1.98 1.75
N GLU A 21 6.75 -0.77 2.00
CA GLU A 21 6.00 0.31 2.65
C GLU A 21 5.84 1.47 1.65
N ALA A 22 4.63 2.02 1.50
CA ALA A 22 4.42 3.24 0.71
C ALA A 22 3.48 4.20 1.43
N VAL A 23 3.80 5.49 1.31
CA VAL A 23 3.07 6.59 1.91
C VAL A 23 2.70 7.60 0.83
N ILE A 24 1.41 7.90 0.72
CA ILE A 24 0.87 8.97 -0.11
C ILE A 24 0.66 10.19 0.77
N LEU A 25 1.24 11.33 0.40
CA LEU A 25 1.00 12.62 1.04
C LEU A 25 0.15 13.48 0.10
N ALA A 26 -1.04 13.87 0.54
CA ALA A 26 -1.98 14.62 -0.29
C ALA A 26 -2.77 15.65 0.51
N ASP A 27 -3.07 16.79 -0.13
CA ASP A 27 -4.01 17.80 0.38
C ASP A 27 -5.38 17.65 -0.30
N GLU A 28 -6.34 18.49 0.09
CA GLU A 28 -7.71 18.47 -0.41
C GLU A 28 -7.88 18.67 -1.93
N SER A 29 -6.83 19.08 -2.65
CA SER A 29 -6.90 19.25 -4.11
C SER A 29 -6.69 17.94 -4.88
N ALA A 30 -6.24 16.89 -4.20
CA ALA A 30 -5.95 15.61 -4.83
C ALA A 30 -7.22 14.82 -5.19
N ASP A 31 -7.14 14.06 -6.28
CA ASP A 31 -8.23 13.19 -6.73
C ASP A 31 -8.35 11.95 -5.81
N PRO A 32 -9.48 11.78 -5.08
CA PRO A 32 -9.67 10.65 -4.18
C PRO A 32 -9.70 9.30 -4.90
N GLU A 33 -10.16 9.25 -6.16
CA GLU A 33 -10.24 8.00 -6.92
C GLU A 33 -8.85 7.47 -7.27
N LEU A 34 -7.94 8.37 -7.68
CA LEU A 34 -6.55 8.03 -7.97
C LEU A 34 -5.81 7.57 -6.72
N ILE A 35 -5.98 8.29 -5.60
CA ILE A 35 -5.37 7.90 -4.32
C ILE A 35 -5.85 6.50 -3.91
N ALA A 36 -7.16 6.24 -3.99
CA ALA A 36 -7.72 4.93 -3.67
C ALA A 36 -7.13 3.82 -4.55
N SER A 37 -7.00 4.06 -5.86
CA SER A 37 -6.40 3.11 -6.79
C SER A 37 -4.93 2.81 -6.46
N ASP A 38 -4.14 3.83 -6.12
CA ASP A 38 -2.73 3.64 -5.75
C ASP A 38 -2.58 2.87 -4.42
N LEU A 39 -3.40 3.18 -3.41
CA LEU A 39 -3.41 2.45 -2.14
C LEU A 39 -3.77 0.98 -2.34
N LEU A 40 -4.75 0.69 -3.19
CA LEU A 40 -5.16 -0.68 -3.53
C LEU A 40 -4.07 -1.41 -4.32
N ALA A 41 -3.46 -0.77 -5.31
CA ALA A 41 -2.35 -1.35 -6.07
C ALA A 41 -1.17 -1.72 -5.15
N GLN A 42 -0.87 -0.88 -4.15
CA GLN A 42 0.16 -1.18 -3.17
C GLN A 42 -0.24 -2.30 -2.20
N ALA A 43 -1.50 -2.34 -1.77
CA ALA A 43 -2.04 -3.44 -0.97
C ALA A 43 -1.98 -4.80 -1.71
N GLU A 44 -1.98 -4.79 -3.05
CA GLU A 44 -1.85 -6.01 -3.84
C GLU A 44 -0.43 -6.57 -3.87
N HIS A 45 0.60 -5.76 -3.67
CA HIS A 45 1.96 -6.22 -3.94
C HIS A 45 2.43 -7.29 -2.95
N ASP A 46 2.12 -7.12 -1.67
CA ASP A 46 2.45 -8.07 -0.60
C ASP A 46 1.34 -8.05 0.47
N PHE A 47 1.06 -9.19 1.08
CA PHE A 47 0.16 -9.28 2.23
C PHE A 47 0.68 -8.47 3.43
N LEU A 48 2.01 -8.32 3.54
CA LEU A 48 2.65 -7.47 4.55
C LEU A 48 2.75 -5.99 4.12
N SER A 49 2.21 -5.62 2.96
CA SER A 49 2.21 -4.25 2.48
C SER A 49 1.27 -3.39 3.31
N ILE A 50 1.77 -2.26 3.82
CA ILE A 50 1.00 -1.29 4.58
C ILE A 50 0.94 0.01 3.78
N PRO A 51 -0.09 0.22 2.95
CA PRO A 51 -0.29 1.48 2.25
C PRO A 51 -0.86 2.54 3.21
N ILE A 52 -0.28 3.73 3.23
CA ILE A 52 -0.65 4.81 4.15
C ILE A 52 -0.99 6.07 3.38
N LEU A 53 -2.12 6.70 3.70
CA LEU A 53 -2.44 8.07 3.28
C LEU A 53 -2.19 9.03 4.46
N LEU A 54 -1.39 10.06 4.22
CA LEU A 54 -1.22 11.21 5.10
C LEU A 54 -1.88 12.42 4.45
N THR A 55 -2.85 13.02 5.14
CA THR A 55 -3.52 14.24 4.71
C THR A 55 -3.93 15.09 5.91
N THR A 56 -3.94 16.41 5.73
CA THR A 56 -4.50 17.35 6.69
C THR A 56 -6.01 17.55 6.50
N SER A 57 -6.59 17.01 5.42
CA SER A 57 -8.01 17.15 5.09
C SER A 57 -8.81 15.92 5.53
N PRO A 58 -9.68 16.04 6.56
CA PRO A 58 -10.55 14.93 6.96
C PRO A 58 -11.58 14.56 5.87
N GLU A 59 -11.96 15.54 5.04
CA GLU A 59 -12.89 15.32 3.93
C GLU A 59 -12.27 14.44 2.86
N LEU A 60 -11.02 14.74 2.46
CA LEU A 60 -10.27 13.90 1.53
C LEU A 60 -10.15 12.47 2.04
N ALA A 61 -9.77 12.30 3.32
CA ALA A 61 -9.64 10.97 3.91
C ALA A 61 -10.95 10.16 3.83
N LYS A 62 -12.10 10.83 4.05
CA LYS A 62 -13.42 10.19 3.94
C LYS A 62 -13.76 9.83 2.49
N MET A 63 -13.48 10.73 1.54
CA MET A 63 -13.72 10.48 0.12
C MET A 63 -12.88 9.29 -0.38
N VAL A 64 -11.58 9.27 -0.05
CA VAL A 64 -10.69 8.16 -0.40
C VAL A 64 -11.21 6.84 0.20
N LYS A 65 -11.65 6.84 1.45
CA LYS A 65 -12.22 5.63 2.08
C LYS A 65 -13.42 5.10 1.30
N ASN A 66 -14.34 5.97 0.92
CA ASN A 66 -15.51 5.56 0.13
C ASN A 66 -15.08 5.01 -1.24
N SER A 67 -14.14 5.68 -1.92
CA SER A 67 -13.60 5.21 -3.20
C SER A 67 -12.93 3.84 -3.09
N ILE A 68 -12.21 3.56 -2.00
CA ILE A 68 -11.65 2.23 -1.71
C ILE A 68 -12.75 1.18 -1.61
N GLU A 69 -13.80 1.43 -0.82
CA GLU A 69 -14.93 0.49 -0.65
C GLU A 69 -15.62 0.20 -2.00
N GLU A 70 -15.86 1.23 -2.81
CA GLU A 70 -16.44 1.09 -4.13
C GLU A 70 -15.56 0.30 -5.09
N GLN A 71 -14.25 0.58 -5.12
CA GLN A 71 -13.31 -0.12 -5.98
C GLN A 71 -13.17 -1.59 -5.57
N ILE A 72 -13.05 -1.91 -4.27
CA ILE A 72 -13.01 -3.29 -3.77
C ILE A 72 -14.25 -4.08 -4.18
N SER A 73 -15.44 -3.45 -4.15
CA SER A 73 -16.69 -4.11 -4.55
C SER A 73 -16.71 -4.57 -6.01
N LYS A 74 -15.92 -3.93 -6.87
CA LYS A 74 -15.81 -4.23 -8.31
C LYS A 74 -14.71 -5.25 -8.62
N LEU A 75 -13.83 -5.56 -7.66
CA LEU A 75 -12.72 -6.48 -7.87
C LEU A 75 -13.17 -7.95 -7.85
N SER A 76 -12.54 -8.75 -8.71
CA SER A 76 -12.81 -10.19 -8.80
C SER A 76 -12.29 -10.99 -7.58
N ARG A 77 -11.39 -10.42 -6.78
CA ARG A 77 -10.75 -11.07 -5.61
C ARG A 77 -10.70 -10.15 -4.37
N PRO A 78 -11.85 -9.78 -3.78
CA PRO A 78 -11.91 -8.81 -2.69
C PRO A 78 -11.30 -9.31 -1.38
N LYS A 79 -11.18 -10.64 -1.18
CA LYS A 79 -10.63 -11.23 0.06
C LYS A 79 -9.20 -10.78 0.40
N LYS A 80 -8.44 -10.31 -0.58
CA LYS A 80 -7.05 -9.89 -0.37
C LYS A 80 -6.93 -8.58 0.43
N TYR A 81 -7.98 -7.75 0.45
CA TYR A 81 -7.95 -6.42 1.06
C TYR A 81 -8.60 -6.36 2.45
N LEU A 82 -9.31 -7.44 2.87
CA LEU A 82 -10.10 -7.50 4.11
C LEU A 82 -9.30 -7.38 5.42
N GLN A 83 -7.97 -7.35 5.36
CA GLN A 83 -7.10 -7.23 6.53
C GLN A 83 -6.38 -5.88 6.63
N ASN A 84 -6.46 -5.05 5.60
CA ASN A 84 -5.60 -3.87 5.44
C ASN A 84 -6.37 -2.53 5.48
N PHE A 85 -7.71 -2.55 5.42
CA PHE A 85 -8.57 -1.36 5.42
C PHE A 85 -9.76 -1.51 6.35
#